data_AF-A0A1H8ISL7-F1
#
_entry.id   AF-A0A1H8ISL7-F1
#
_cell.length_a   1.000
_cell.length_b   1.000
_cell.length_c   1.000
_cell.angle_alpha   90.00
_cell.angle_beta   90.00
_cell.angle_gamma   90.00
#
_symmetry.space_group_name_H-M   'P 1'
#
loop_
_entity.id
_entity.type
_entity.pdbx_description
1 polymer ?
#
loop_
_entity_poly.entity_id
_entity_poly.type
_entity_poly.pdbx_seq_one_letter_code
_entity_poly.pdbx_strand_id
1 'polypeptide(L)'
;MTPEQFCYWLQGRAEMQPNNPPSAEEWKIIADHLKLVFKKETPVRLPAPGPSELKRAQDDLKKNLWPNVQPNINPFLDRSSTGIAPINPVEIIC
;
A
#
# COMPACT_ATOMS: atom_id res chain seq x y z
N MET A 1 5.37 -33.19 4.77
CA MET A 1 5.40 -33.32 3.31
C MET A 1 4.98 -32.00 2.71
N THR A 2 5.56 -31.61 1.57
CA THR A 2 4.97 -30.52 0.78
C THR A 2 3.64 -31.00 0.18
N PRO A 3 2.73 -30.10 -0.21
CA PRO A 3 1.49 -30.47 -0.88
C PRO A 3 1.72 -31.34 -2.11
N GLU A 4 2.72 -31.04 -2.95
CA GLU A 4 2.99 -31.83 -4.15
C GLU A 4 3.47 -33.24 -3.81
N GLN A 5 4.36 -33.37 -2.82
CA GLN A 5 4.86 -34.68 -2.36
C GLN A 5 3.73 -35.56 -1.82
N PHE A 6 2.78 -34.96 -1.09
CA PHE A 6 1.61 -35.68 -0.59
C PHE A 6 0.72 -36.20 -1.73
N CYS A 7 0.53 -35.41 -2.79
CA CYS A 7 -0.23 -35.85 -3.97
C CYS A 7 0.42 -37.05 -4.67
N TYR A 8 1.75 -37.04 -4.86
CA TYR A 8 2.45 -38.19 -5.45
C TYR A 8 2.35 -39.43 -4.57
N TRP A 9 2.45 -39.28 -3.25
CA TRP A 9 2.23 -40.38 -2.33
C TRP A 9 0.80 -40.94 -2.42
N LEU A 10 -0.21 -40.07 -2.46
CA LEU A 10 -1.62 -40.47 -2.55
C LEU A 10 -1.91 -41.20 -3.86
N GLN A 11 -1.33 -40.74 -4.97
CA GLN A 11 -1.39 -41.44 -6.25
C GLN A 11 -0.78 -42.85 -6.14
N GLY A 12 0.44 -42.97 -5.61
CA GLY A 12 1.08 -44.27 -5.42
C GLY A 12 0.25 -45.22 -4.53
N ARG A 13 -0.36 -44.70 -3.46
CA ARG A 13 -1.25 -45.49 -2.59
C ARG A 13 -2.49 -45.98 -3.33
N ALA A 14 -3.07 -45.15 -4.20
CA ALA A 14 -4.23 -45.51 -5.02
C ALA A 14 -3.87 -46.54 -6.11
N GLU A 15 -2.70 -46.42 -6.73
CA GLU A 15 -2.22 -47.37 -7.74
C GLU A 15 -1.85 -48.73 -7.14
N MET A 16 -1.27 -48.75 -5.94
CA MET A 16 -0.86 -50.00 -5.27
C MET A 16 -2.04 -50.78 -4.68
N GLN A 17 -3.11 -50.12 -4.23
CA GLN A 17 -4.30 -50.80 -3.72
C GLN A 17 -5.58 -50.21 -4.34
N PRO A 18 -5.82 -50.46 -5.64
CA PRO A 18 -6.92 -49.84 -6.37
C PRO A 18 -8.30 -50.30 -5.90
N ASN A 19 -8.38 -51.53 -5.39
CA ASN A 19 -9.63 -52.14 -4.94
C ASN A 19 -9.79 -52.08 -3.41
N ASN A 20 -8.81 -51.54 -2.68
CA ASN A 20 -8.84 -51.48 -1.23
C ASN A 20 -8.88 -50.02 -0.75
N PRO A 21 -10.04 -49.54 -0.29
CA PRO A 21 -10.13 -48.20 0.27
C PRO A 21 -9.21 -48.07 1.50
N PRO A 22 -8.76 -46.84 1.83
CA PRO A 22 -7.97 -46.62 3.02
C PRO A 22 -8.71 -47.05 4.28
N SER A 23 -7.98 -47.57 5.26
CA SER A 23 -8.54 -47.86 6.59
C SER A 23 -9.03 -46.58 7.26
N ALA A 24 -9.84 -46.72 8.31
CA ALA A 24 -10.31 -45.56 9.08
C ALA A 24 -9.15 -44.72 9.67
N GLU A 25 -8.04 -45.38 10.03
CA GLU A 25 -6.83 -44.71 10.52
C GLU A 25 -6.08 -43.99 9.40
N GLU A 26 -5.94 -44.62 8.22
CA GLU A 26 -5.34 -43.98 7.05
C GLU A 26 -6.15 -42.75 6.63
N TRP A 27 -7.48 -42.83 6.65
CA TRP A 27 -8.36 -41.69 6.36
C TRP A 27 -8.16 -40.54 7.33
N LYS A 28 -7.94 -40.82 8.62
CA LYS A 28 -7.65 -39.78 9.60
C LYS A 28 -6.35 -39.05 9.27
N ILE A 29 -5.30 -39.80 8.89
CA ILE A 29 -4.01 -39.22 8.49
C ILE A 29 -4.16 -38.37 7.23
N ILE A 30 -4.89 -38.87 6.21
CA ILE A 30 -5.17 -38.15 4.97
C ILE A 30 -5.92 -36.84 5.29
N ALA A 31 -6.97 -36.91 6.10
CA ALA A 31 -7.77 -35.74 6.46
C ALA A 31 -6.97 -34.69 7.25
N ASP A 32 -6.13 -35.11 8.19
CA ASP A 32 -5.29 -34.18 8.95
C ASP A 32 -4.24 -33.52 8.07
N HIS A 33 -3.65 -34.24 7.10
CA HIS A 33 -2.72 -33.62 6.17
C HIS A 33 -3.42 -32.60 5.25
N LEU A 34 -4.62 -32.93 4.76
CA LEU A 34 -5.43 -32.00 3.96
C LEU A 34 -5.77 -30.72 4.73
N LYS A 35 -6.08 -30.78 6.03
CA LYS A 35 -6.31 -29.58 6.86
C LYS A 35 -5.08 -28.68 6.92
N LEU A 36 -3.88 -29.26 7.00
CA LEU A 36 -2.63 -28.49 7.03
C LEU A 36 -2.35 -27.83 5.68
N VAL A 37 -2.52 -28.56 4.57
CA VAL A 37 -2.29 -28.05 3.20
C VAL A 37 -3.28 -26.92 2.85
N PHE A 38 -4.54 -27.05 3.25
CA PHE A 38 -5.58 -26.05 2.96
C PHE A 38 -5.79 -25.04 4.09
N LYS A 39 -4.87 -24.95 5.06
CA LYS A 39 -4.99 -23.97 6.14
C LYS A 39 -4.87 -22.56 5.55
N LYS A 40 -6.02 -21.90 5.41
CA LYS A 40 -6.10 -20.51 4.95
C LYS A 40 -5.57 -19.58 6.04
N GLU A 41 -4.28 -19.28 5.98
CA GLU A 41 -3.71 -18.19 6.77
C GLU A 41 -4.12 -16.86 6.12
N THR A 42 -4.93 -16.07 6.83
CA THR A 42 -5.19 -14.69 6.41
C THR A 42 -4.00 -13.86 6.86
N PRO A 43 -3.20 -13.26 5.97
CA PRO A 43 -2.06 -12.45 6.39
C PRO A 43 -2.58 -11.33 7.29
N VAL A 44 -1.94 -11.17 8.46
CA VAL A 44 -2.21 -10.04 9.35
C VAL A 44 -1.85 -8.77 8.58
N ARG A 45 -2.87 -8.10 8.04
CA ARG A 45 -2.71 -6.78 7.47
C ARG A 45 -2.59 -5.82 8.64
N LEU A 46 -1.41 -5.23 8.84
CA LEU A 46 -1.32 -4.05 9.68
C LEU A 46 -2.38 -3.04 9.20
N PRO A 47 -3.15 -2.42 10.10
CA PRO A 47 -4.08 -1.39 9.69
C PRO A 47 -3.32 -0.37 8.86
N ALA A 48 -3.85 -0.05 7.67
CA ALA A 48 -3.25 0.99 6.86
C ALA A 48 -3.19 2.27 7.72
N PRO A 49 -2.04 2.97 7.76
CA PRO A 49 -1.95 4.22 8.50
C PRO A 49 -3.07 5.15 8.05
N GLY A 50 -3.72 5.81 9.01
CA GLY A 50 -4.84 6.69 8.70
C GLY A 50 -4.42 7.79 7.71
N PRO A 51 -5.36 8.40 6.96
CA PRO A 51 -5.05 9.49 6.03
C PRO A 51 -4.26 10.64 6.67
N SER A 52 -4.51 10.89 7.96
CA SER A 52 -3.84 11.88 8.79
C SER A 52 -2.38 11.52 9.11
N GLU A 53 -2.06 10.25 9.31
CA GLU A 53 -0.70 9.78 9.59
C GLU A 53 0.16 9.79 8.32
N LEU A 54 -0.41 9.39 7.18
CA LEU A 54 0.24 9.47 5.87
C LEU A 54 0.61 10.91 5.51
N LYS A 55 -0.28 11.87 5.81
CA LYS A 55 -0.04 13.29 5.55
C LYS A 55 1.10 13.83 6.42
N ARG A 56 1.10 13.52 7.72
CA ARG A 56 2.20 13.89 8.64
C ARG A 56 3.55 13.32 8.17
N ALA A 57 3.60 12.04 7.84
CA ALA A 57 4.81 11.41 7.33
C ALA A 57 5.32 12.03 6.01
N GLN A 58 4.40 12.40 5.10
CA GLN A 58 4.76 13.13 3.88
C GLN A 58 5.29 14.54 4.17
N ASP A 59 4.69 15.25 5.12
CA ASP A 59 5.10 16.60 5.47
C ASP A 59 6.48 16.61 6.14
N ASP A 60 6.75 15.65 7.03
CA ASP A 60 8.07 15.46 7.65
C ASP A 60 9.15 15.10 6.63
N LEU A 61 8.82 14.21 5.67
CA LEU A 61 9.71 13.85 4.58
C LEU A 61 10.05 15.07 3.70
N LYS A 62 9.04 15.86 3.30
CA LYS A 62 9.22 17.07 2.49
C LYS A 62 10.07 18.13 3.19
N LYS A 63 9.86 18.30 4.50
CA LYS A 63 10.60 19.27 5.33
C LYS A 63 12.09 18.91 5.44
N ASN A 64 12.40 17.61 5.52
CA ASN A 64 13.77 17.14 5.66
C ASN A 64 14.52 17.06 4.31
N LEU A 65 13.82 16.77 3.20
CA LEU A 65 14.45 16.73 1.87
C LEU A 65 14.74 18.11 1.27
N TRP A 66 14.06 19.17 1.72
CA TRP A 66 14.20 20.51 1.17
C TRP A 66 14.28 21.59 2.27
N PRO A 67 15.37 21.64 3.06
CA PRO A 67 15.50 22.57 4.18
C PRO A 67 15.56 24.05 3.77
N ASN A 68 15.66 24.37 2.48
CA ASN A 68 15.89 25.74 1.99
C ASN A 68 15.13 26.12 0.70
N VAL A 69 13.96 25.52 0.42
CA VAL A 69 13.05 26.09 -0.60
C VAL A 69 12.36 27.28 0.04
N GLN A 70 12.97 28.46 -0.09
CA GLN A 70 12.24 29.71 0.13
C GLN A 70 11.04 29.70 -0.84
N PRO A 71 9.81 30.00 -0.38
CA PRO A 71 8.75 30.29 -1.33
C PRO A 71 9.25 31.47 -2.15
N ASN A 72 9.51 31.23 -3.44
CA ASN A 72 9.79 32.28 -4.38
C ASN A 72 8.62 33.27 -4.29
N ILE A 73 8.86 34.39 -3.61
CA ILE A 73 7.95 35.52 -3.62
C ILE A 73 7.97 35.97 -5.06
N ASN A 74 6.93 35.62 -5.82
CA ASN A 74 6.74 36.12 -7.17
C ASN A 74 6.93 37.64 -7.11
N PRO A 75 7.94 38.23 -7.76
CA PRO A 75 8.19 39.68 -7.68
C PRO A 75 7.10 40.51 -8.40
N PHE A 76 5.99 39.89 -8.81
CA PHE A 76 4.96 40.49 -9.64
C PHE A 76 3.64 40.79 -8.89
N LEU A 77 3.52 40.51 -7.59
CA LEU A 77 2.27 40.74 -6.85
C LEU A 77 2.47 41.58 -5.58
N ASP A 78 3.32 42.61 -5.65
CA ASP A 78 3.26 43.73 -4.72
C ASP A 78 3.17 45.07 -5.48
N ARG A 79 1.99 45.33 -6.05
CA ARG A 79 1.66 46.66 -6.60
C ARG A 79 0.31 47.15 -6.10
N SER A 80 0.10 47.04 -4.79
CA SER A 80 -1.12 47.58 -4.16
C SER A 80 -0.86 48.16 -2.78
N SER A 81 0.24 48.89 -2.56
CA SER A 81 0.38 49.70 -1.34
C SER A 81 1.25 50.97 -1.45
N THR A 82 1.46 51.56 -2.64
CA THR A 82 1.94 52.94 -2.72
C THR A 82 0.79 53.87 -3.07
N GLY A 83 0.24 54.50 -2.03
CA GLY A 83 -0.73 55.58 -2.13
C GLY A 83 -0.12 56.84 -2.72
N ILE A 84 0.10 56.85 -4.04
CA ILE A 84 0.37 58.06 -4.81
C ILE A 84 -0.80 58.21 -5.78
N ALA A 85 -1.61 59.25 -5.56
CA ALA A 85 -2.74 59.58 -6.41
C ALA A 85 -2.29 59.78 -7.87
N PRO A 86 -3.05 59.31 -8.87
CA PRO A 86 -2.75 59.62 -10.26
C PRO A 86 -3.01 61.11 -10.52
N ILE A 87 -1.97 61.83 -10.91
CA ILE A 87 -2.10 63.14 -11.56
C ILE A 87 -2.75 62.93 -12.95
N ASN A 88 -3.91 63.58 -13.17
CA ASN A 88 -4.61 63.54 -14.44
C ASN A 88 -3.82 64.31 -15.52
N PRO A 89 -3.65 63.76 -16.74
CA PRO A 89 -2.91 64.41 -17.81
C PRO A 89 -3.84 65.26 -18.70
N VAL A 90 -4.46 66.30 -18.17
CA VAL A 90 -5.18 67.30 -18.99
C VAL A 90 -5.12 68.68 -18.31
N GLU A 91 -3.97 69.35 -18.28
CA GLU A 91 -3.87 70.82 -18.05
C GLU A 91 -2.47 71.38 -18.42
N ILE A 92 -1.89 71.03 -19.58
CA ILE A 92 -0.80 71.84 -20.17
C ILE A 92 -0.96 71.90 -21.69
N ILE A 93 -1.97 72.64 -22.17
CA ILE A 93 -1.89 73.47 -23.40
C ILE A 93 -2.84 74.65 -23.21
N CYS A 94 -2.29 75.78 -22.75
CA CYS A 94 -2.58 77.19 -23.03
C CYS A 94 -2.19 78.07 -21.83
#